data_AF-A0A354Q6L1-F1
#
_entry.id   AF-A0A354Q6L1-F1
#
_cell.length_a   1.000
_cell.length_b   1.000
_cell.length_c   1.000
_cell.angle_alpha   90.00
_cell.angle_beta   90.00
_cell.angle_gamma   90.00
#
_symmetry.space_group_name_H-M   'P 1'
#
loop_
_entity.id
_entity.type
_entity.pdbx_description
1 polymer ?
#
loop_
_entity_poly.entity_id
_entity_poly.type
_entity_poly.pdbx_seq_one_letter_code
_entity_poly.pdbx_strand_id
1 'polypeptide(L)'
;RSFPRIRLGNDFRTLEYTDNSGTLVRQSPSEVPLNTLIPFKNIQKIETRKAGTAPEKWLNNFLLERDSVAHPDQVVGILRETKGCYLFPGIPFNSILSLKIDKTKIEHVIRLDECSIKNPPFKRFIENMEQEHRLWLSADKERAKRASVHIHCSGKYPIINTLMQKLLKEIGYNNFKLISEIKNEELKQKNPDIYLKLNNFPANKIRQKHIDWSKDLNQILEPLNHFIFLSDLKMENISAALPIHKIEFEEFRDNLLKEIKYAETKNQQAQSDQMLHTQERNILKKITPFSRKLLEALSASRTWESAVEIASKIKQPRAILFCENENVAAELNLSLTEVPRKLWINPFKFQQAEDLTQLNSKITHSYLKPGTIIISASARTHLENLCRKALLESKQAETVLHEQKLHIKKIKANLELLQNKKNKSAFRWLHVSLKQLLYRDRHLFQIPQGKTE
;
A
#
# COMPACT_ATOMS: atom_id res chain seq x y z
N ARG A 1 17.83 -40.80 -25.67
CA ARG A 1 18.77 -41.71 -26.37
C ARG A 1 20.00 -40.89 -26.73
N SER A 2 21.21 -41.37 -26.43
CA SER A 2 22.46 -40.64 -26.72
C SER A 2 22.69 -40.58 -28.22
N PHE A 3 23.05 -39.40 -28.74
CA PHE A 3 23.49 -39.28 -30.13
C PHE A 3 24.84 -40.01 -30.29
N PRO A 4 24.98 -40.90 -31.30
CA PRO A 4 26.22 -41.64 -31.49
C PRO A 4 27.38 -40.70 -31.85
N ARG A 5 28.57 -40.99 -31.34
CA ARG A 5 29.76 -40.18 -31.63
C ARG A 5 30.27 -40.49 -33.04
N ILE A 6 29.78 -39.76 -34.03
CA ILE A 6 30.10 -40.00 -35.45
C ILE A 6 31.32 -39.17 -35.86
N ARG A 7 32.42 -39.85 -36.23
CA ARG A 7 33.67 -39.23 -36.71
C ARG A 7 33.59 -39.00 -38.22
N LEU A 8 34.05 -37.83 -38.67
CA LEU A 8 34.03 -37.42 -40.08
C LEU A 8 35.29 -37.82 -40.88
N GLY A 9 36.32 -38.37 -40.22
CA GLY A 9 37.51 -38.92 -40.88
C GLY A 9 38.11 -38.03 -41.98
N ASN A 10 38.41 -38.65 -43.13
CA ASN A 10 38.83 -37.97 -44.38
C ASN A 10 37.66 -37.86 -45.38
N ASP A 11 36.43 -37.84 -44.87
CA ASP A 11 35.21 -37.88 -45.69
C ASP A 11 34.94 -36.54 -46.40
N PHE A 12 35.61 -35.48 -45.95
CA PHE A 12 35.74 -34.22 -46.66
C PHE A 12 37.22 -33.78 -46.74
N ARG A 13 37.59 -33.10 -47.84
CA ARG A 13 38.91 -32.52 -48.07
C ARG A 13 38.99 -31.09 -47.57
N THR A 14 37.99 -30.27 -47.90
CA THR A 14 37.89 -28.89 -47.41
C THR A 14 36.44 -28.53 -47.11
N LEU A 15 36.24 -27.74 -46.05
CA LEU A 15 35.00 -27.07 -45.70
C LEU A 15 35.12 -25.59 -46.03
N GLU A 16 34.13 -25.05 -46.73
CA GLU A 16 33.96 -23.62 -46.93
C GLU A 16 32.81 -23.16 -46.04
N TYR A 17 33.11 -22.31 -45.05
CA TYR A 17 32.14 -21.85 -44.08
C TYR A 17 32.42 -20.41 -43.65
N THR A 18 31.37 -19.73 -43.21
CA THR A 18 31.49 -18.40 -42.59
C THR A 18 31.82 -18.57 -41.11
N ASP A 19 32.97 -18.07 -40.67
CA ASP A 19 33.39 -18.13 -39.28
C ASP A 19 32.58 -17.15 -38.39
N ASN A 20 32.87 -17.15 -37.09
CA ASN A 20 32.16 -16.30 -36.13
C ASN A 20 32.42 -14.79 -36.33
N SER A 21 33.41 -14.41 -37.13
CA SER A 21 33.71 -13.01 -37.48
C SER A 21 32.98 -12.56 -38.75
N GLY A 22 32.24 -13.45 -39.42
CA GLY A 22 31.59 -13.18 -40.70
C GLY A 22 32.51 -13.36 -41.91
N THR A 23 33.73 -13.87 -41.71
CA THR A 23 34.70 -14.08 -42.78
C THR A 23 34.48 -15.45 -43.43
N LEU A 24 34.55 -15.51 -44.75
CA LEU A 24 34.51 -16.76 -45.49
C LEU A 24 35.86 -17.47 -45.37
N VAL A 25 35.85 -18.68 -44.81
CA VAL A 25 37.06 -19.46 -44.53
C VAL A 25 36.93 -20.81 -45.24
N ARG A 26 38.01 -21.22 -45.92
CA ARG A 26 38.14 -22.54 -46.54
C ARG A 26 39.28 -23.28 -45.86
N GLN A 27 38.97 -24.39 -45.19
CA GLN A 27 39.94 -25.14 -44.38
C GLN A 27 39.81 -26.64 -44.57
N SER A 28 40.94 -27.35 -44.51
CA SER A 28 40.97 -28.80 -44.34
C SER A 28 40.62 -29.21 -42.90
N PRO A 29 40.15 -30.45 -42.64
CA PRO A 29 39.81 -30.89 -41.28
C PRO A 29 40.94 -30.69 -40.24
N SER A 30 42.21 -30.76 -40.67
CA SER A 30 43.38 -30.52 -39.82
C SER A 30 43.65 -29.06 -39.51
N GLU A 31 43.25 -28.15 -40.41
CA GLU A 31 43.44 -26.70 -40.28
C GLU A 31 42.38 -26.04 -39.38
N VAL A 32 41.25 -26.71 -39.16
CA VAL A 32 40.26 -26.26 -38.19
C VAL A 32 40.90 -26.26 -36.79
N PRO A 33 40.87 -25.14 -36.05
CA PRO A 33 41.45 -25.07 -34.71
C PRO A 33 40.77 -26.03 -33.73
N LEU A 34 41.54 -26.57 -32.79
CA LEU A 34 41.01 -27.47 -31.74
C LEU A 34 39.90 -26.80 -30.93
N ASN A 35 38.88 -27.58 -30.59
CA ASN A 35 37.67 -27.16 -29.85
C ASN A 35 36.79 -26.14 -30.59
N THR A 36 36.90 -26.08 -31.92
CA THR A 36 36.03 -25.23 -32.75
C THR A 36 34.76 -25.98 -33.14
N LEU A 37 33.59 -25.40 -32.82
CA LEU A 37 32.30 -25.85 -33.37
C LEU A 37 31.97 -25.00 -34.59
N ILE A 38 31.83 -25.65 -35.75
CA ILE A 38 31.36 -25.05 -36.99
C ILE A 38 29.87 -25.36 -37.13
N PRO A 39 28.97 -24.38 -36.97
CA PRO A 39 27.54 -24.61 -37.14
C PRO A 39 27.22 -25.06 -38.56
N PHE A 40 26.36 -26.05 -38.74
CA PHE A 40 26.08 -26.63 -40.06
C PHE A 40 25.50 -25.58 -41.03
N LYS A 41 24.66 -24.68 -40.50
CA LYS A 41 24.08 -23.53 -41.22
C LYS A 41 25.11 -22.52 -41.77
N ASN A 42 26.33 -22.52 -41.23
CA ASN A 42 27.40 -21.62 -41.68
C ASN A 42 28.24 -22.26 -42.78
N ILE A 43 28.09 -23.56 -43.02
CA ILE A 43 28.82 -24.28 -44.07
C ILE A 43 28.12 -23.99 -45.38
N GLN A 44 28.87 -23.46 -46.34
CA GLN A 44 28.36 -23.15 -47.68
C GLN A 44 28.63 -24.30 -48.65
N LYS A 45 29.79 -24.94 -48.51
CA LYS A 45 30.22 -26.00 -49.42
C LYS A 45 31.10 -27.04 -48.72
N ILE A 46 30.89 -28.30 -49.07
CA ILE A 46 31.71 -29.43 -48.60
C ILE A 46 32.33 -30.10 -49.82
N GLU A 47 33.67 -30.11 -49.89
CA GLU A 47 34.39 -30.81 -50.95
C GLU A 47 34.78 -32.22 -50.51
N THR A 48 34.27 -33.21 -51.23
CA THR A 48 34.60 -34.62 -51.02
C THR A 48 35.55 -35.12 -52.10
N ARG A 49 35.97 -36.40 -52.04
CA ARG A 49 36.83 -37.01 -53.07
C ARG A 49 36.15 -37.14 -54.44
N LYS A 50 34.82 -37.10 -54.51
CA LYS A 50 34.04 -37.35 -55.74
C LYS A 50 33.48 -36.07 -56.38
N ALA A 51 33.24 -35.00 -55.61
CA ALA A 51 32.89 -33.64 -56.07
C ALA A 51 32.64 -32.70 -54.87
N GLY A 52 32.47 -31.40 -55.14
CA GLY A 52 31.84 -30.46 -54.21
C GLY A 52 30.32 -30.65 -54.18
N THR A 53 29.75 -30.84 -52.99
CA THR A 53 28.31 -31.07 -52.80
C THR A 53 27.72 -30.07 -51.81
N ALA A 54 26.43 -29.77 -51.95
CA ALA A 54 25.69 -29.00 -50.95
C ALA A 54 25.73 -29.70 -49.57
N PRO A 55 25.92 -28.96 -48.46
CA PRO A 55 26.10 -29.54 -47.13
C PRO A 55 24.99 -30.48 -46.69
N GLU A 56 23.72 -30.12 -46.92
CA GLU A 56 22.55 -30.93 -46.55
C GLU A 56 22.52 -32.27 -47.30
N LYS A 57 22.78 -32.21 -48.62
CA LYS A 57 22.84 -33.41 -49.47
C LYS A 57 24.00 -34.32 -49.06
N TRP A 58 25.13 -33.73 -48.69
CA TRP A 58 26.27 -34.47 -48.16
C TRP A 58 25.92 -35.16 -46.84
N LEU A 59 25.33 -34.46 -45.88
CA LEU A 59 24.99 -35.02 -44.57
C LEU A 59 24.00 -36.18 -44.68
N ASN A 60 22.97 -36.03 -45.51
CA ASN A 60 21.99 -37.09 -45.77
C ASN A 60 22.67 -38.34 -46.34
N ASN A 61 23.48 -38.18 -47.39
CA ASN A 61 24.19 -39.29 -48.00
C ASN A 61 25.19 -39.93 -47.02
N PHE A 62 25.92 -39.11 -46.26
CA PHE A 62 26.90 -39.56 -45.29
C PHE A 62 26.30 -40.40 -44.16
N LEU A 63 25.12 -40.02 -43.66
CA LEU A 63 24.41 -40.78 -42.63
C LEU A 63 23.76 -42.05 -43.20
N LEU A 64 23.24 -42.00 -44.44
CA LEU A 64 22.66 -43.15 -45.15
C LEU A 64 23.71 -44.22 -45.47
N GLU A 65 24.89 -43.84 -45.96
CA GLU A 65 25.97 -44.79 -46.32
C GLU A 65 26.54 -45.54 -45.10
N ARG A 66 26.29 -45.05 -43.88
CA ARG A 66 26.86 -45.59 -42.63
C ARG A 66 25.86 -46.32 -41.76
N ASP A 67 24.63 -46.52 -42.25
CA ASP A 67 23.53 -47.14 -41.51
C ASP A 67 23.37 -46.52 -40.10
N SER A 68 23.52 -45.19 -40.05
CA SER A 68 23.58 -44.45 -38.80
C SER A 68 22.18 -44.27 -38.21
N VAL A 69 22.03 -44.56 -36.91
CA VAL A 69 20.79 -44.33 -36.14
C VAL A 69 20.48 -42.83 -35.96
N ALA A 70 21.39 -41.92 -36.32
CA ALA A 70 21.20 -40.48 -36.22
C ALA A 70 20.48 -39.91 -37.46
N HIS A 71 19.48 -39.06 -37.22
CA HIS A 71 18.81 -38.30 -38.27
C HIS A 71 19.56 -36.99 -38.59
N PRO A 72 19.58 -36.54 -39.86
CA PRO A 72 20.23 -35.29 -40.28
C PRO A 72 19.82 -34.07 -39.43
N ASP A 73 18.53 -33.96 -39.10
CA ASP A 73 17.96 -32.85 -38.31
C ASP A 73 18.51 -32.76 -36.88
N GLN A 74 19.13 -33.83 -36.39
CA GLN A 74 19.75 -33.86 -35.08
C GLN A 74 21.16 -33.27 -35.08
N VAL A 75 21.74 -32.95 -36.23
CA VAL A 75 23.12 -32.45 -36.36
C VAL A 75 23.12 -30.93 -36.44
N VAL A 76 23.70 -30.29 -35.43
CA VAL A 76 23.78 -28.82 -35.35
C VAL A 76 25.08 -28.28 -35.92
N GLY A 77 26.12 -29.11 -36.02
CA GLY A 77 27.40 -28.69 -36.60
C GLY A 77 28.48 -29.75 -36.57
N ILE A 78 29.70 -29.31 -36.88
CA ILE A 78 30.91 -30.12 -36.87
C ILE A 78 31.82 -29.60 -35.76
N LEU A 79 32.19 -30.45 -34.81
CA LEU A 79 33.12 -30.13 -33.73
C LEU A 79 34.51 -30.68 -34.03
N ARG A 80 35.53 -29.83 -33.99
CA ARG A 80 36.93 -30.24 -34.04
C ARG A 80 37.42 -30.59 -32.64
N GLU A 81 37.83 -31.84 -32.44
CA GLU A 81 38.47 -32.33 -31.21
C GLU A 81 39.86 -32.89 -31.52
N THR A 82 40.68 -33.23 -30.53
CA THR A 82 42.06 -33.74 -30.73
C THR A 82 42.20 -34.84 -31.78
N LYS A 83 41.30 -35.82 -31.80
CA LYS A 83 41.33 -36.97 -32.71
C LYS A 83 40.67 -36.73 -34.07
N GLY A 84 40.07 -35.57 -34.33
CA GLY A 84 39.49 -35.22 -35.64
C GLY A 84 38.19 -34.43 -35.54
N CYS A 85 37.46 -34.32 -36.64
CA CYS A 85 36.15 -33.68 -36.68
C CYS A 85 35.02 -34.69 -36.43
N TYR A 86 33.99 -34.26 -35.70
CA TYR A 86 32.85 -35.08 -35.30
C TYR A 86 31.53 -34.35 -35.57
N LEU A 87 30.45 -35.09 -35.86
CA LEU A 87 29.11 -34.51 -35.89
C LEU A 87 28.67 -34.15 -34.47
N PHE A 88 28.15 -32.94 -34.30
CA PHE A 88 27.73 -32.40 -33.02
C PHE A 88 26.21 -32.25 -32.95
N PRO A 89 25.52 -32.88 -31.98
CA PRO A 89 24.07 -32.95 -32.00
C PRO A 89 23.33 -31.78 -31.34
N GLY A 90 24.03 -30.78 -30.79
CA GLY A 90 23.42 -29.67 -30.07
C GLY A 90 22.53 -30.11 -28.90
N ILE A 91 23.07 -30.18 -27.68
CA ILE A 91 22.24 -30.48 -26.50
C ILE A 91 21.45 -29.21 -26.13
N PRO A 92 20.11 -29.23 -26.09
CA PRO A 92 19.34 -28.09 -25.60
C PRO A 92 19.71 -27.83 -24.14
N PHE A 93 20.06 -26.59 -23.81
CA PHE A 93 20.48 -26.20 -22.46
C PHE A 93 19.45 -26.65 -21.39
N ASN A 94 18.16 -26.58 -21.72
CA ASN A 94 17.05 -26.98 -20.85
C ASN A 94 17.00 -28.49 -20.52
N SER A 95 17.69 -29.32 -21.31
CA SER A 95 17.77 -30.77 -21.15
C SER A 95 18.97 -31.20 -20.30
N ILE A 96 19.84 -30.27 -19.89
CA ILE A 96 20.96 -30.58 -19.00
C ILE A 96 20.42 -30.85 -17.58
N LEU A 97 20.62 -32.06 -17.09
CA LEU A 97 20.21 -32.49 -15.74
C LEU A 97 21.32 -32.32 -14.70
N SER A 98 22.58 -32.42 -15.11
CA SER A 98 23.75 -32.07 -14.30
C SER A 98 24.98 -31.97 -15.20
N LEU A 99 25.94 -31.14 -14.80
CA LEU A 99 27.28 -31.10 -15.39
C LEU A 99 28.28 -31.63 -14.38
N LYS A 100 29.19 -32.49 -14.81
CA LYS A 100 30.30 -32.94 -13.97
C LYS A 100 31.60 -32.41 -14.56
N ILE A 101 32.30 -31.60 -13.79
CA ILE A 101 33.61 -31.05 -14.12
C ILE A 101 34.55 -31.53 -13.01
N ASP A 102 35.42 -32.50 -13.34
CA ASP A 102 36.29 -33.20 -12.39
C ASP A 102 35.53 -33.79 -11.18
N LYS A 103 35.77 -33.23 -9.98
CA LYS A 103 35.12 -33.61 -8.71
C LYS A 103 33.86 -32.79 -8.43
N THR A 104 33.57 -31.76 -9.21
CA THR A 104 32.44 -30.85 -9.00
C THR A 104 31.25 -31.29 -9.84
N LYS A 105 30.12 -31.51 -9.17
CA LYS A 105 28.82 -31.77 -9.80
C LYS A 105 27.98 -30.50 -9.71
N ILE A 106 27.64 -29.93 -10.85
CA ILE A 106 26.72 -28.79 -10.98
C ILE A 106 25.35 -29.38 -11.29
N GLU A 107 24.41 -29.28 -10.37
CA GLU A 107 23.09 -29.91 -10.50
C GLU A 107 22.12 -29.10 -11.35
N HIS A 108 22.23 -27.77 -11.32
CA HIS A 108 21.35 -26.87 -12.05
C HIS A 108 22.16 -25.79 -12.75
N VAL A 109 21.92 -25.59 -14.04
CA VAL A 109 22.44 -24.45 -14.80
C VAL A 109 21.25 -23.70 -15.35
N ILE A 110 21.10 -22.44 -14.90
CA ILE A 110 19.91 -21.63 -15.17
C ILE A 110 20.39 -20.29 -15.70
N ARG A 111 19.80 -19.84 -16.79
CA ARG A 111 20.04 -18.49 -17.29
C ARG A 111 19.20 -17.48 -16.50
N LEU A 112 19.80 -16.35 -16.16
CA LEU A 112 19.20 -15.34 -15.29
C LEU A 112 17.90 -14.75 -15.88
N ASP A 113 17.81 -14.65 -17.21
CA ASP A 113 16.65 -14.19 -17.97
C ASP A 113 15.52 -15.24 -18.09
N GLU A 114 15.75 -16.48 -17.66
CA GLU A 114 14.80 -17.59 -17.79
C GLU A 114 14.34 -18.18 -16.45
N CYS A 115 14.45 -17.41 -15.36
CA CYS A 115 13.99 -17.77 -14.02
C CYS A 115 12.46 -17.79 -13.89
N SER A 116 11.79 -18.75 -14.52
CA SER A 116 10.34 -18.94 -14.47
C SER A 116 9.99 -20.40 -14.20
N ILE A 117 8.89 -20.67 -13.48
CA ILE A 117 8.40 -22.05 -13.23
C ILE A 117 8.06 -22.79 -14.55
N LYS A 118 7.86 -22.05 -15.66
CA LYS A 118 7.70 -22.62 -17.00
C LYS A 118 9.01 -23.15 -17.59
N ASN A 119 10.17 -22.69 -17.10
CA ASN A 119 11.49 -23.19 -17.50
C ASN A 119 11.80 -24.47 -16.71
N PRO A 120 12.01 -25.62 -17.38
CA PRO A 120 12.20 -26.90 -16.69
C PRO A 120 13.41 -26.97 -15.74
N PRO A 121 14.62 -26.47 -16.10
CA PRO A 121 15.72 -26.29 -15.14
C PRO A 121 15.33 -25.51 -13.88
N PHE A 122 14.68 -24.36 -14.03
CA PHE A 122 14.28 -23.53 -12.88
C PHE A 122 13.22 -24.23 -12.02
N LYS A 123 12.24 -24.90 -12.65
CA LYS A 123 11.24 -25.70 -11.95
C LYS A 123 11.87 -26.80 -11.09
N ARG A 124 12.80 -27.58 -11.65
CA ARG A 124 13.53 -28.63 -10.91
C ARG A 124 14.34 -28.07 -9.74
N PHE A 125 14.98 -26.92 -9.94
CA PHE A 125 15.69 -26.23 -8.87
C PHE A 125 14.76 -25.87 -7.70
N ILE A 126 13.59 -25.29 -7.99
CA ILE A 126 12.59 -24.96 -6.96
C ILE A 126 12.07 -26.22 -6.27
N GLU A 127 11.75 -27.28 -7.01
CA GLU A 127 11.28 -28.56 -6.46
C GLU A 127 12.33 -29.20 -5.53
N ASN A 128 13.61 -29.17 -5.90
CA ASN A 128 14.70 -29.64 -5.05
C ASN A 128 14.81 -28.82 -3.76
N MET A 129 14.77 -27.48 -3.87
CA MET A 129 14.81 -26.58 -2.71
C MET A 129 13.64 -26.80 -1.76
N GLU A 130 12.44 -27.01 -2.30
CA GLU A 130 11.26 -27.33 -1.49
C GLU A 130 11.38 -28.71 -0.83
N GLN A 131 11.92 -29.70 -1.52
CA GLN A 131 12.13 -31.04 -0.97
C GLN A 131 13.17 -31.01 0.15
N GLU A 132 14.29 -30.30 -0.03
CA GLU A 132 15.27 -30.04 1.03
C GLU A 132 14.61 -29.33 2.22
N HIS A 133 13.77 -28.32 1.98
CA HIS A 133 13.05 -27.61 3.02
C HIS A 133 12.08 -28.51 3.80
N ARG A 134 11.31 -29.36 3.10
CA ARG A 134 10.38 -30.33 3.71
C ARG A 134 11.13 -31.38 4.53
N LEU A 135 12.18 -31.99 3.97
CA LEU A 135 13.03 -32.97 4.66
C LEU A 135 13.66 -32.38 5.93
N TRP A 136 14.04 -31.11 5.88
CA TRP A 136 14.56 -30.37 7.01
C TRP A 136 13.50 -30.06 8.08
N LEU A 137 12.26 -29.80 7.68
CA LEU A 137 11.13 -29.62 8.60
C LEU A 137 10.71 -30.93 9.25
N SER A 138 10.81 -32.07 8.55
CA SER A 138 10.35 -33.39 9.01
C SER A 138 11.40 -34.21 9.78
N ALA A 139 12.64 -33.73 9.92
CA ALA A 139 13.67 -34.43 10.69
C ALA A 139 13.45 -34.21 12.21
N ASP A 140 12.61 -35.03 12.82
CA ASP A 140 12.26 -34.94 14.25
C ASP A 140 13.48 -34.96 15.20
N LYS A 141 14.57 -35.66 14.83
CA LYS A 141 15.84 -35.65 15.59
C LYS A 141 16.56 -34.29 15.58
N GLU A 142 16.43 -33.51 14.52
CA GLU A 142 17.00 -32.16 14.40
C GLU A 142 16.15 -31.12 15.11
N ARG A 143 14.80 -31.26 15.08
CA ARG A 143 13.91 -30.41 15.87
C ARG A 143 14.13 -30.56 17.38
N ALA A 144 14.31 -31.78 17.88
CA ALA A 144 14.65 -32.01 19.28
C ALA A 144 15.97 -31.34 19.69
N LYS A 145 16.99 -31.38 18.82
CA LYS A 145 18.27 -30.67 19.03
C LYS A 145 18.12 -29.14 18.99
N ARG A 146 17.35 -28.59 18.04
CA ARG A 146 17.06 -27.14 17.98
C ARG A 146 16.25 -26.63 19.15
N ALA A 147 15.33 -27.46 19.66
CA ALA A 147 14.58 -27.14 20.87
C ALA A 147 15.52 -26.98 22.09
N SER A 148 16.65 -27.70 22.15
CA SER A 148 17.65 -27.56 23.22
C SER A 148 18.61 -26.37 23.08
N VAL A 149 18.70 -25.74 21.90
CA VAL A 149 19.58 -24.58 21.66
C VAL A 149 19.02 -23.34 22.34
N HIS A 150 19.81 -22.72 23.22
CA HIS A 150 19.39 -21.51 23.93
C HIS A 150 19.77 -20.27 23.11
N ILE A 151 18.76 -19.51 22.67
CA ILE A 151 18.94 -18.24 21.94
C ILE A 151 18.63 -17.07 22.87
N HIS A 152 19.62 -16.21 23.07
CA HIS A 152 19.46 -14.96 23.82
C HIS A 152 19.38 -13.79 22.85
N CYS A 153 18.34 -12.97 22.95
CA CYS A 153 18.07 -11.87 22.02
C CYS A 153 17.68 -10.60 22.75
N SER A 154 18.15 -9.46 22.23
CA SER A 154 17.78 -8.13 22.75
C SER A 154 17.50 -7.17 21.61
N GLY A 155 16.22 -6.92 21.33
CA GLY A 155 15.73 -5.92 20.40
C GLY A 155 15.09 -4.73 21.11
N LYS A 156 15.23 -3.54 20.52
CA LYS A 156 14.80 -2.25 21.12
C LYS A 156 13.28 -2.14 21.21
N TYR A 157 12.59 -2.73 20.25
CA TYR A 157 11.15 -2.59 20.08
C TYR A 157 10.43 -3.90 20.45
N PRO A 158 9.37 -3.85 21.28
CA PRO A 158 8.62 -5.04 21.70
C PRO A 158 8.11 -5.88 20.53
N ILE A 159 7.60 -5.23 19.47
CA ILE A 159 7.08 -5.92 18.29
C ILE A 159 8.14 -6.78 17.57
N ILE A 160 9.39 -6.31 17.52
CA ILE A 160 10.51 -7.06 16.90
C ILE A 160 10.82 -8.30 17.74
N ASN A 161 10.85 -8.14 19.08
CA ASN A 161 11.09 -9.23 20.01
C ASN A 161 10.02 -10.33 19.88
N THR A 162 8.74 -9.95 19.83
CA THR A 162 7.63 -10.88 19.64
C THR A 162 7.65 -11.56 18.27
N LEU A 163 7.94 -10.81 17.20
CA LEU A 163 8.08 -11.34 15.84
C LEU A 163 9.22 -12.35 15.75
N MET A 164 10.39 -12.02 16.29
CA MET A 164 11.54 -12.92 16.30
C MET A 164 11.27 -14.20 17.08
N GLN A 165 10.62 -14.10 18.25
CA GLN A 165 10.21 -15.28 19.00
C GLN A 165 9.27 -16.18 18.17
N LYS A 166 8.30 -15.60 17.46
CA LYS A 166 7.39 -16.35 16.59
C LYS A 166 8.14 -17.03 15.44
N LEU A 167 8.97 -16.28 14.72
CA LEU A 167 9.73 -16.79 13.57
C LEU A 167 10.71 -17.89 13.97
N LEU A 168 11.40 -17.75 15.11
CA LEU A 168 12.32 -18.78 15.63
C LEU A 168 11.57 -20.06 16.04
N LYS A 169 10.38 -19.95 16.63
CA LYS A 169 9.52 -21.11 16.92
C LYS A 169 9.08 -21.83 15.64
N GLU A 170 8.72 -21.09 14.58
CA GLU A 170 8.34 -21.67 13.27
C GLU A 170 9.44 -22.57 12.69
N ILE A 171 10.71 -22.26 12.96
CA ILE A 171 11.87 -23.04 12.49
C ILE A 171 12.40 -24.07 13.51
N GLY A 172 11.73 -24.22 14.66
CA GLY A 172 11.99 -25.26 15.65
C GLY A 172 12.87 -24.86 16.86
N TYR A 173 13.18 -23.57 17.04
CA TYR A 173 13.89 -23.07 18.22
C TYR A 173 12.89 -22.64 19.30
N ASN A 174 12.79 -23.43 20.37
CA ASN A 174 11.81 -23.24 21.44
C ASN A 174 12.41 -22.55 22.69
N ASN A 175 13.72 -22.68 22.92
CA ASN A 175 14.42 -22.09 24.05
C ASN A 175 14.95 -20.69 23.72
N PHE A 176 14.09 -19.68 23.88
CA PHE A 176 14.39 -18.27 23.61
C PHE A 176 14.22 -17.41 24.85
N LYS A 177 15.25 -16.62 25.21
CA LYS A 177 15.21 -15.65 26.31
C LYS A 177 15.41 -14.23 25.76
N LEU A 178 14.49 -13.33 26.12
CA LEU A 178 14.65 -11.90 25.90
C LEU A 178 15.50 -11.30 27.01
N ILE A 179 16.55 -10.58 26.62
CA ILE A 179 17.43 -9.88 27.54
C ILE A 179 17.25 -8.38 27.33
N SER A 180 16.88 -7.65 28.38
CA SER A 180 16.82 -6.20 28.38
C SER A 180 18.20 -5.56 28.55
N GLU A 181 19.04 -6.14 29.41
CA GLU A 181 20.43 -5.71 29.67
C GLU A 181 21.33 -6.91 29.98
N ILE A 182 22.54 -6.93 29.42
CA ILE A 182 23.51 -7.99 29.70
C ILE A 182 24.24 -7.65 31.01
N LYS A 183 23.90 -8.34 32.10
CA LYS A 183 24.66 -8.23 33.35
C LYS A 183 25.95 -9.05 33.24
N ASN A 184 27.07 -8.55 33.79
CA ASN A 184 28.37 -9.24 33.78
C ASN A 184 28.32 -10.64 34.42
N GLU A 185 27.34 -10.89 35.31
CA GLU A 185 27.10 -12.18 35.95
C GLU A 185 26.40 -13.20 35.04
N GLU A 186 25.54 -12.75 34.10
CA GLU A 186 24.91 -13.62 33.10
C GLU A 186 25.90 -14.08 32.02
N LEU A 187 26.95 -13.29 31.73
CA LEU A 187 28.04 -13.66 30.83
C LEU A 187 28.94 -14.79 31.36
N LYS A 188 28.90 -15.06 32.67
CA LYS A 188 29.66 -16.13 33.34
C LYS A 188 28.89 -17.45 33.39
N GLN A 189 27.59 -17.46 33.13
CA GLN A 189 26.80 -18.69 33.05
C GLN A 189 27.13 -19.45 31.76
N LYS A 190 27.22 -20.78 31.85
CA LYS A 190 27.64 -21.65 30.72
C LYS A 190 26.69 -21.68 29.52
N ASN A 191 25.49 -21.09 29.57
CA ASN A 191 24.49 -21.18 28.49
C ASN A 191 23.89 -19.80 28.20
N PRO A 192 24.17 -19.23 27.02
CA PRO A 192 23.53 -19.71 25.79
C PRO A 192 24.50 -20.18 24.70
N ASP A 193 23.97 -20.99 23.78
CA ASP A 193 24.69 -21.41 22.58
C ASP A 193 24.85 -20.28 21.57
N ILE A 194 23.87 -19.35 21.49
CA ILE A 194 23.84 -18.26 20.51
C ILE A 194 23.30 -16.95 21.11
N TYR A 195 24.03 -15.86 20.93
CA TYR A 195 23.56 -14.50 21.16
C TYR A 195 23.15 -13.82 19.84
N LEU A 196 21.90 -13.38 19.73
CA LEU A 196 21.39 -12.59 18.62
C LEU A 196 21.36 -11.12 19.00
N LYS A 197 22.23 -10.34 18.37
CA LYS A 197 22.33 -8.89 18.57
C LYS A 197 21.43 -8.17 17.57
N LEU A 198 20.32 -7.64 18.07
CA LEU A 198 19.39 -6.81 17.30
C LEU A 198 19.59 -5.30 17.56
N ASN A 199 20.41 -4.94 18.55
CA ASN A 199 20.66 -3.56 18.99
C ASN A 199 22.16 -3.28 19.18
N ASN A 200 22.53 -2.01 19.37
CA ASN A 200 23.91 -1.57 19.61
C ASN A 200 24.40 -1.81 21.06
N PHE A 201 24.24 -3.02 21.60
CA PHE A 201 24.94 -3.38 22.84
C PHE A 201 26.38 -3.87 22.53
N PRO A 202 27.36 -3.64 23.43
CA PRO A 202 28.76 -3.99 23.19
C PRO A 202 28.95 -5.52 23.19
N ALA A 203 29.09 -6.10 21.99
CA ALA A 203 29.35 -7.54 21.80
C ALA A 203 30.77 -7.95 22.23
N ASN A 204 31.67 -6.99 22.43
CA ASN A 204 33.10 -7.18 22.72
C ASN A 204 33.37 -7.93 24.05
N LYS A 205 32.33 -8.19 24.85
CA LYS A 205 32.40 -8.92 26.13
C LYS A 205 31.80 -10.33 26.07
N ILE A 206 31.27 -10.76 24.91
CA ILE A 206 30.60 -12.05 24.73
C ILE A 206 31.61 -13.06 24.18
N ARG A 207 31.88 -14.15 24.93
CA ARG A 207 32.80 -15.21 24.51
C ARG A 207 32.11 -16.30 23.66
N GLN A 208 30.79 -16.38 23.72
CA GLN A 208 29.96 -17.34 23.00
C GLN A 208 29.71 -16.91 21.54
N LYS A 209 29.15 -17.83 20.73
CA LYS A 209 28.76 -17.55 19.34
C LYS A 209 27.74 -16.42 19.31
N HIS A 210 28.03 -15.37 18.53
CA HIS A 210 27.14 -14.23 18.38
C HIS A 210 26.84 -13.97 16.90
N ILE A 211 25.61 -13.56 16.63
CA ILE A 211 25.11 -13.14 15.32
C ILE A 211 24.73 -11.67 15.45
N ASP A 212 25.38 -10.81 14.67
CA ASP A 212 25.12 -9.38 14.69
C ASP A 212 24.22 -8.97 13.52
N TRP A 213 22.96 -8.66 13.83
CA TRP A 213 21.96 -8.14 12.89
C TRP A 213 21.67 -6.66 13.12
N SER A 214 22.45 -5.94 13.93
CA SER A 214 22.18 -4.52 14.23
C SER A 214 22.12 -3.66 12.96
N LYS A 215 23.03 -3.88 12.02
CA LYS A 215 23.05 -3.16 10.73
C LYS A 215 21.87 -3.55 9.83
N ASP A 216 21.62 -4.85 9.67
CA ASP A 216 20.49 -5.35 8.87
C ASP A 216 19.16 -4.85 9.42
N LEU A 217 18.99 -4.87 10.75
CA LEU A 217 17.79 -4.37 11.40
C LEU A 217 17.60 -2.88 11.17
N ASN A 218 18.66 -2.07 11.27
CA ASN A 218 18.57 -0.64 10.95
C ASN A 218 18.09 -0.40 9.51
N GLN A 219 18.54 -1.20 8.54
CA GLN A 219 18.07 -1.13 7.15
C GLN A 219 16.60 -1.55 7.00
N ILE A 220 16.14 -2.53 7.77
CA ILE A 220 14.73 -2.95 7.81
C ILE A 220 13.86 -1.86 8.46
N LEU A 221 14.36 -1.18 9.48
CA LEU A 221 13.60 -0.15 10.21
C LEU A 221 13.58 1.21 9.51
N GLU A 222 14.59 1.52 8.69
CA GLU A 222 14.71 2.80 8.00
C GLU A 222 13.44 3.20 7.21
N PRO A 223 12.83 2.33 6.38
CA PRO A 223 11.58 2.66 5.69
C PRO A 223 10.38 2.97 6.60
N LEU A 224 10.41 2.48 7.84
CA LEU A 224 9.34 2.67 8.82
C LEU A 224 9.50 3.97 9.63
N ASN A 225 10.66 4.63 9.54
CA ASN A 225 10.89 5.91 10.19
C ASN A 225 9.88 6.94 9.69
N HIS A 226 9.27 7.69 10.62
CA HIS A 226 8.18 8.63 10.34
C HIS A 226 6.92 8.04 9.70
N PHE A 227 6.90 6.72 9.44
CA PHE A 227 5.71 6.02 9.02
C PHE A 227 4.91 5.59 10.24
N ILE A 228 5.49 4.79 11.14
CA ILE A 228 4.78 4.24 12.29
C ILE A 228 5.58 4.34 13.59
N PHE A 229 4.87 4.51 14.70
CA PHE A 229 5.45 4.28 16.03
C PHE A 229 5.49 2.79 16.31
N LEU A 230 6.69 2.21 16.27
CA LEU A 230 6.90 0.77 16.47
C LEU A 230 6.47 0.27 17.87
N SER A 231 6.36 1.18 18.85
CA SER A 231 5.79 0.90 20.18
C SER A 231 4.31 0.54 20.12
N ASP A 232 3.58 1.10 19.16
CA ASP A 232 2.11 1.04 19.11
C ASP A 232 1.63 -0.03 18.12
N LEU A 233 2.57 -0.60 17.35
CA LEU A 233 2.30 -1.62 16.36
C LEU A 233 1.95 -2.95 17.03
N LYS A 234 0.74 -3.44 16.76
CA LYS A 234 0.26 -4.73 17.27
C LYS A 234 0.62 -5.87 16.32
N MET A 235 0.75 -7.06 16.89
CA MET A 235 0.87 -8.30 16.11
C MET A 235 -0.41 -8.53 15.30
N GLU A 236 -0.25 -8.88 14.03
CA GLU A 236 -1.37 -9.31 13.19
C GLU A 236 -1.19 -10.75 12.71
N ASN A 237 -2.31 -11.41 12.42
CA ASN A 237 -2.31 -12.71 11.78
C ASN A 237 -2.11 -12.55 10.27
N ILE A 238 -0.85 -12.46 9.86
CA ILE A 238 -0.49 -12.54 8.46
C ILE A 238 -0.09 -13.98 8.14
N SER A 239 -1.02 -14.72 7.54
CA SER A 239 -0.74 -15.99 6.86
C SER A 239 -0.14 -15.70 5.49
N ALA A 240 1.05 -16.27 5.22
CA ALA A 240 1.67 -16.30 3.89
C ALA A 240 1.81 -14.94 3.16
N ALA A 241 2.34 -13.91 3.81
CA ALA A 241 2.69 -12.67 3.10
C ALA A 241 3.84 -12.88 2.11
N LEU A 242 3.61 -12.45 0.87
CA LEU A 242 4.64 -12.41 -0.16
C LEU A 242 5.72 -11.37 0.20
N PRO A 243 6.98 -11.65 -0.17
CA PRO A 243 8.06 -10.67 -0.18
C PRO A 243 7.65 -9.35 -0.83
N ILE A 244 8.13 -8.23 -0.27
CA ILE A 244 8.02 -6.89 -0.88
C ILE A 244 9.43 -6.34 -0.97
N HIS A 245 9.81 -5.78 -2.12
CA HIS A 245 11.10 -5.09 -2.24
C HIS A 245 11.06 -3.74 -1.51
N LYS A 246 12.22 -3.28 -1.01
CA LYS A 246 12.31 -2.00 -0.27
C LYS A 246 11.71 -0.83 -1.04
N ILE A 247 12.05 -0.71 -2.32
CA ILE A 247 11.58 0.37 -3.21
C ILE A 247 10.05 0.32 -3.34
N GLU A 248 9.49 -0.86 -3.61
CA GLU A 248 8.03 -1.04 -3.72
C GLU A 248 7.30 -0.67 -2.42
N PHE A 249 7.89 -1.01 -1.27
CA PHE A 249 7.33 -0.65 0.03
C PHE A 249 7.39 0.87 0.27
N GLU A 250 8.49 1.52 -0.08
CA GLU A 250 8.66 2.97 0.08
C GLU A 250 7.71 3.76 -0.83
N GLU A 251 7.53 3.36 -2.08
CA GLU A 251 6.55 3.96 -2.99
C GLU A 251 5.12 3.81 -2.46
N PHE A 252 4.77 2.61 -1.98
CA PHE A 252 3.47 2.36 -1.36
C PHE A 252 3.27 3.22 -0.10
N ARG A 253 4.30 3.32 0.76
CA ARG A 253 4.31 4.12 1.98
C ARG A 253 4.02 5.58 1.67
N ASP A 254 4.72 6.15 0.69
CA ASP A 254 4.61 7.57 0.36
C ASP A 254 3.23 7.90 -0.23
N ASN A 255 2.69 7.01 -1.06
CA ASN A 255 1.33 7.15 -1.57
C ASN A 255 0.29 7.08 -0.44
N LEU A 256 0.43 6.13 0.49
CA LEU A 256 -0.48 6.00 1.61
C LEU A 256 -0.43 7.20 2.55
N LEU A 257 0.75 7.77 2.80
CA LEU A 257 0.90 8.99 3.60
C LEU A 257 0.23 10.20 2.93
N LYS A 258 0.32 10.33 1.60
CA LYS A 258 -0.40 11.37 0.84
C LYS A 258 -1.92 11.20 0.97
N GLU A 259 -2.42 9.97 0.83
CA GLU A 259 -3.86 9.67 0.99
C GLU A 259 -4.36 10.03 2.40
N ILE A 260 -3.61 9.67 3.44
CA ILE A 260 -3.93 9.99 4.84
C ILE A 260 -3.97 11.51 5.04
N LYS A 261 -2.92 12.23 4.62
CA LYS A 261 -2.84 13.68 4.77
C LYS A 261 -4.00 14.39 4.04
N TYR A 262 -4.35 13.92 2.85
CA TYR A 262 -5.49 14.44 2.10
C TYR A 262 -6.81 14.22 2.86
N ALA A 263 -7.04 13.01 3.38
CA ALA A 263 -8.24 12.69 4.14
C ALA A 263 -8.31 13.45 5.48
N GLU A 264 -7.19 13.69 6.16
CA GLU A 264 -7.10 14.50 7.38
C GLU A 264 -7.47 15.95 7.09
N THR A 265 -6.95 16.52 6.01
CA THR A 265 -7.28 17.87 5.55
C THR A 265 -8.77 18.01 5.25
N LYS A 266 -9.34 17.03 4.54
CA LYS A 266 -10.79 16.99 4.27
C LYS A 266 -11.63 16.86 5.54
N ASN A 267 -11.16 16.08 6.51
CA ASN A 267 -11.84 15.98 7.81
C ASN A 267 -11.82 17.31 8.58
N GLN A 268 -10.68 18.00 8.62
CA GLN A 268 -10.55 19.32 9.25
C GLN A 268 -11.47 20.35 8.60
N GLN A 269 -11.48 20.42 7.26
CA GLN A 269 -12.38 21.29 6.51
C GLN A 269 -13.84 20.98 6.83
N ALA A 270 -14.23 19.71 6.77
CA ALA A 270 -15.61 19.29 7.04
C ALA A 270 -16.06 19.59 8.48
N GLN A 271 -15.15 19.46 9.47
CA GLN A 271 -15.39 19.85 10.85
C GLN A 271 -15.59 21.37 11.01
N SER A 272 -14.82 22.18 10.29
CA SER A 272 -15.02 23.64 10.25
C SER A 272 -16.38 23.99 9.66
N ASP A 273 -16.75 23.39 8.54
CA ASP A 273 -18.05 23.63 7.90
C ASP A 273 -19.20 23.22 8.82
N GLN A 274 -19.04 22.12 9.56
CA GLN A 274 -20.02 21.68 10.56
C GLN A 274 -20.22 22.72 11.67
N MET A 275 -19.17 23.42 12.09
CA MET A 275 -19.27 24.49 13.08
C MET A 275 -20.12 25.64 12.55
N LEU A 276 -19.90 26.07 11.29
CA LEU A 276 -20.67 27.12 10.63
C LEU A 276 -22.15 26.74 10.51
N HIS A 277 -22.46 25.55 9.98
CA HIS A 277 -23.85 25.07 9.89
C HIS A 277 -24.52 24.93 11.26
N THR A 278 -23.75 24.59 12.29
CA THR A 278 -24.28 24.51 13.67
C THR A 278 -24.62 25.90 14.20
N GLN A 279 -23.80 26.91 13.94
CA GLN A 279 -24.06 28.30 14.33
C GLN A 279 -25.31 28.85 13.63
N GLU A 280 -25.38 28.70 12.30
CA GLU A 280 -26.53 29.08 11.48
C GLU A 280 -27.82 28.44 12.00
N ARG A 281 -27.82 27.11 12.16
CA ARG A 281 -28.96 26.36 12.70
C ARG A 281 -29.38 26.85 14.08
N ASN A 282 -28.43 27.20 14.95
CA ASN A 282 -28.74 27.68 16.29
C ASN A 282 -29.40 29.07 16.28
N ILE A 283 -28.99 29.96 15.36
CA ILE A 283 -29.62 31.26 15.15
C ILE A 283 -31.05 31.07 14.63
N LEU A 284 -31.22 30.32 13.53
CA LEU A 284 -32.52 30.06 12.91
C LEU A 284 -33.50 29.35 13.86
N LYS A 285 -33.01 28.42 14.68
CA LYS A 285 -33.83 27.74 15.70
C LYS A 285 -34.36 28.69 16.77
N LYS A 286 -33.59 29.72 17.16
CA LYS A 286 -34.04 30.76 18.10
C LYS A 286 -35.09 31.69 17.48
N ILE A 287 -34.99 31.94 16.18
CA ILE A 287 -35.88 32.84 15.43
C ILE A 287 -37.20 32.15 15.05
N THR A 288 -37.20 30.83 14.88
CA THR A 288 -38.36 30.06 14.43
C THR A 288 -39.62 30.28 15.28
N PRO A 289 -39.60 30.18 16.63
CA PRO A 289 -40.78 30.47 17.45
C PRO A 289 -41.26 31.91 17.30
N PHE A 290 -40.33 32.87 17.26
CA PHE A 290 -40.63 34.29 17.09
C PHE A 290 -41.28 34.56 15.73
N SER A 291 -40.79 33.95 14.66
CA SER A 291 -41.33 34.10 13.31
C SER A 291 -42.77 33.59 13.21
N ARG A 292 -43.08 32.45 13.84
CA ARG A 292 -44.47 31.96 13.91
C ARG A 292 -45.37 32.93 14.67
N LYS A 293 -44.91 33.41 15.82
CA LYS A 293 -45.66 34.37 16.64
C LYS A 293 -45.87 35.70 15.90
N LEU A 294 -44.86 36.18 15.18
CA LEU A 294 -44.96 37.41 14.40
C LEU A 294 -45.94 37.24 13.23
N LEU A 295 -45.88 36.12 12.49
CA LEU A 295 -46.87 35.82 11.44
C LEU A 295 -48.30 35.79 11.97
N GLU A 296 -48.53 35.17 13.12
CA GLU A 296 -49.84 35.14 13.78
C GLU A 296 -50.29 36.54 14.22
N ALA A 297 -49.39 37.36 14.75
CA ALA A 297 -49.72 38.74 15.11
C ALA A 297 -49.98 39.63 13.88
N LEU A 298 -49.26 39.39 12.77
CA LEU A 298 -49.44 40.11 11.50
C LEU A 298 -50.78 39.76 10.84
N SER A 299 -51.27 38.53 10.96
CA SER A 299 -52.59 38.16 10.41
C SER A 299 -53.73 38.91 11.09
N ALA A 300 -53.58 39.25 12.37
CA ALA A 300 -54.50 40.04 13.17
C ALA A 300 -54.13 41.55 13.24
N SER A 301 -53.26 42.03 12.34
CA SER A 301 -52.84 43.44 12.29
C SER A 301 -53.90 44.34 11.66
N ARG A 302 -53.87 45.62 12.03
CA ARG A 302 -54.67 46.68 11.43
C ARG A 302 -53.89 47.33 10.29
N THR A 303 -54.56 47.60 9.17
CA THR A 303 -53.96 48.35 8.07
C THR A 303 -53.73 49.81 8.46
N TRP A 304 -52.74 50.43 7.84
CA TRP A 304 -52.37 51.81 8.13
C TRP A 304 -53.53 52.77 7.85
N GLU A 305 -54.21 52.61 6.72
CA GLU A 305 -55.33 53.44 6.27
C GLU A 305 -56.49 53.38 7.26
N SER A 306 -56.87 52.17 7.69
CA SER A 306 -57.91 51.98 8.70
C SER A 306 -57.51 52.61 10.04
N ALA A 307 -56.25 52.53 10.43
CA ALA A 307 -55.79 53.11 11.68
C ALA A 307 -55.85 54.64 11.67
N VAL A 308 -55.55 55.29 10.55
CA VAL A 308 -55.65 56.75 10.38
C VAL A 308 -57.11 57.22 10.54
N GLU A 309 -58.06 56.53 9.91
CA GLU A 309 -59.48 56.93 9.94
C GLU A 309 -60.12 56.89 11.34
N ILE A 310 -59.70 55.94 12.18
CA ILE A 310 -60.30 55.72 13.51
C ILE A 310 -59.29 55.86 14.65
N ALA A 311 -58.21 56.60 14.46
CA ALA A 311 -57.10 56.73 15.42
C ALA A 311 -57.57 57.08 16.84
N SER A 312 -58.49 58.04 16.98
CA SER A 312 -59.06 58.47 18.27
C SER A 312 -59.92 57.41 18.96
N LYS A 313 -60.35 56.36 18.25
CA LYS A 313 -61.16 55.25 18.78
C LYS A 313 -60.31 54.04 19.19
N ILE A 314 -58.99 54.06 18.94
CA ILE A 314 -58.09 52.94 19.27
C ILE A 314 -57.66 53.05 20.74
N LYS A 315 -58.27 52.24 21.62
CA LYS A 315 -58.07 52.28 23.09
C LYS A 315 -57.14 51.19 23.64
N GLN A 316 -56.18 50.75 22.83
CA GLN A 316 -55.29 49.66 23.24
C GLN A 316 -54.17 50.17 24.16
N PRO A 317 -53.72 49.37 25.13
CA PRO A 317 -52.68 49.80 26.07
C PRO A 317 -51.30 49.96 25.40
N ARG A 318 -51.10 49.34 24.23
CA ARG A 318 -49.86 49.36 23.47
C ARG A 318 -50.16 49.26 21.98
N ALA A 319 -49.41 50.00 21.17
CA ALA A 319 -49.40 49.83 19.71
C ALA A 319 -47.96 49.76 19.18
N ILE A 320 -47.73 48.92 18.18
CA ILE A 320 -46.50 48.91 17.39
C ILE A 320 -46.83 49.28 15.95
N LEU A 321 -46.10 50.27 15.45
CA LEU A 321 -46.25 50.88 14.14
C LEU A 321 -45.11 50.36 13.24
N PHE A 322 -45.44 49.52 12.26
CA PHE A 322 -44.49 49.09 11.24
C PHE A 322 -44.70 49.92 9.98
N CYS A 323 -43.79 50.86 9.73
CA CYS A 323 -43.82 51.75 8.56
C CYS A 323 -42.40 52.13 8.14
N GLU A 324 -42.18 52.20 6.84
CA GLU A 324 -40.94 52.57 6.18
C GLU A 324 -40.56 54.04 6.38
N ASN A 325 -41.55 54.94 6.50
CA ASN A 325 -41.36 56.38 6.53
C ASN A 325 -41.59 56.93 7.94
N GLU A 326 -40.56 57.56 8.49
CA GLU A 326 -40.57 58.11 9.85
C GLU A 326 -41.60 59.23 10.04
N ASN A 327 -41.76 60.12 9.05
CA ASN A 327 -42.70 61.24 9.14
C ASN A 327 -44.15 60.74 9.15
N VAL A 328 -44.47 59.79 8.28
CA VAL A 328 -45.80 59.16 8.21
C VAL A 328 -46.11 58.42 9.52
N ALA A 329 -45.11 57.73 10.08
CA ALA A 329 -45.23 57.09 11.37
C ALA A 329 -45.44 58.10 12.52
N ALA A 330 -44.74 59.23 12.50
CA ALA A 330 -44.87 60.28 13.51
C ALA A 330 -46.26 60.92 13.51
N GLU A 331 -46.84 61.17 12.34
CA GLU A 331 -48.21 61.70 12.20
C GLU A 331 -49.23 60.78 12.85
N LEU A 332 -49.26 59.49 12.48
CA LEU A 332 -50.20 58.53 13.07
C LEU A 332 -49.92 58.33 14.57
N ASN A 333 -48.65 58.35 14.98
CA ASN A 333 -48.27 58.28 16.38
C ASN A 333 -48.90 59.43 17.19
N LEU A 334 -48.91 60.67 16.67
CA LEU A 334 -49.59 61.80 17.31
C LEU A 334 -51.12 61.62 17.36
N SER A 335 -51.73 61.10 16.28
CA SER A 335 -53.20 60.90 16.21
C SER A 335 -53.73 59.81 17.16
N LEU A 336 -52.89 58.86 17.60
CA LEU A 336 -53.26 57.80 18.53
C LEU A 336 -53.31 58.28 20.00
N THR A 337 -54.16 59.26 20.31
CA THR A 337 -54.18 59.93 21.63
C THR A 337 -54.49 58.99 22.80
N GLU A 338 -55.30 57.95 22.58
CA GLU A 338 -55.77 57.00 23.59
C GLU A 338 -54.83 55.78 23.80
N VAL A 339 -53.69 55.74 23.10
CA VAL A 339 -52.71 54.66 23.22
C VAL A 339 -51.50 55.15 24.04
N PRO A 340 -51.30 54.72 25.29
CA PRO A 340 -50.27 55.31 26.15
C PRO A 340 -48.83 54.88 25.81
N ARG A 341 -48.63 53.73 25.16
CA ARG A 341 -47.29 53.22 24.79
C ARG A 341 -47.24 52.84 23.33
N LYS A 342 -46.37 53.52 22.58
CA LYS A 342 -46.25 53.38 21.13
C LYS A 342 -44.80 53.08 20.77
N LEU A 343 -44.60 52.18 19.82
CA LEU A 343 -43.28 51.84 19.31
C LEU A 343 -43.32 51.90 17.78
N TRP A 344 -42.47 52.72 17.17
CA TRP A 344 -42.27 52.68 15.72
C TRP A 344 -41.04 51.86 15.37
N ILE A 345 -41.17 51.03 14.33
CA ILE A 345 -40.06 50.27 13.76
C ILE A 345 -40.15 50.36 12.24
N ASN A 346 -39.03 50.70 11.60
CA ASN A 346 -38.88 50.52 10.16
C ASN A 346 -38.56 49.04 9.85
N PRO A 347 -39.46 48.31 9.18
CA PRO A 347 -39.28 46.88 8.91
C PRO A 347 -38.22 46.59 7.85
N PHE A 348 -37.90 47.57 6.99
CA PHE A 348 -36.87 47.42 5.95
C PHE A 348 -35.44 47.51 6.51
N LYS A 349 -35.28 47.78 7.82
CA LYS A 349 -33.98 47.62 8.49
C LYS A 349 -33.56 46.15 8.66
N PHE A 350 -34.51 45.21 8.54
CA PHE A 350 -34.25 43.78 8.59
C PHE A 350 -34.26 43.24 7.16
N GLN A 351 -33.16 42.65 6.71
CA GLN A 351 -32.97 42.22 5.31
C GLN A 351 -32.85 40.69 5.21
N GLN A 352 -32.27 40.05 6.22
CA GLN A 352 -32.11 38.61 6.31
C GLN A 352 -32.95 38.01 7.43
N ALA A 353 -33.12 36.68 7.40
CA ALA A 353 -33.88 35.97 8.43
C ALA A 353 -33.26 36.15 9.82
N GLU A 354 -31.92 36.19 9.90
CA GLU A 354 -31.15 36.39 11.13
C GLU A 354 -31.42 37.74 11.77
N ASP A 355 -31.73 38.77 10.99
CA ASP A 355 -32.00 40.13 11.49
C ASP A 355 -33.26 40.16 12.38
N LEU A 356 -34.17 39.19 12.22
CA LEU A 356 -35.32 39.02 13.11
C LEU A 356 -34.91 38.75 14.57
N THR A 357 -33.67 38.35 14.85
CA THR A 357 -33.14 38.29 16.22
C THR A 357 -33.17 39.63 16.93
N GLN A 358 -32.99 40.74 16.19
CA GLN A 358 -33.03 42.09 16.75
C GLN A 358 -34.46 42.46 17.16
N LEU A 359 -35.46 41.98 16.42
CA LEU A 359 -36.88 42.10 16.79
C LEU A 359 -37.30 41.15 17.91
N ASN A 360 -36.56 40.06 18.11
CA ASN A 360 -36.86 39.01 19.10
C ASN A 360 -36.49 39.44 20.54
N SER A 361 -37.01 40.59 20.99
CA SER A 361 -36.72 41.19 22.30
C SER A 361 -37.92 41.11 23.25
N LYS A 362 -37.68 41.13 24.58
CA LYS A 362 -38.77 41.20 25.58
C LYS A 362 -39.72 42.38 25.33
N ILE A 363 -39.17 43.51 24.86
CA ILE A 363 -39.95 44.70 24.51
C ILE A 363 -40.90 44.35 23.37
N THR A 364 -40.41 43.88 22.23
CA THR A 364 -41.25 43.57 21.06
C THR A 364 -42.34 42.54 21.40
N HIS A 365 -42.02 41.48 22.15
CA HIS A 365 -43.00 40.46 22.55
C HIS A 365 -44.21 41.04 23.29
N SER A 366 -44.00 42.12 24.05
CA SER A 366 -45.08 42.78 24.79
C SER A 366 -46.05 43.57 23.90
N TYR A 367 -45.66 43.83 22.65
CA TYR A 367 -46.46 44.50 21.60
C TYR A 367 -47.03 43.53 20.56
N LEU A 368 -46.71 42.22 20.61
CA LEU A 368 -47.24 41.21 19.67
C LEU A 368 -48.51 40.54 20.20
N LYS A 369 -49.50 41.36 20.61
CA LYS A 369 -50.85 40.87 20.96
C LYS A 369 -51.78 41.09 19.76
N PRO A 370 -52.88 40.32 19.65
CA PRO A 370 -53.85 40.54 18.57
C PRO A 370 -54.35 41.99 18.55
N GLY A 371 -54.39 42.58 17.36
CA GLY A 371 -54.87 43.94 17.14
C GLY A 371 -53.92 45.07 17.54
N THR A 372 -52.78 44.81 18.20
CA THR A 372 -51.83 45.86 18.64
C THR A 372 -50.81 46.27 17.57
N ILE A 373 -50.82 45.60 16.43
CA ILE A 373 -49.98 45.93 15.28
C ILE A 373 -50.75 46.83 14.31
N ILE A 374 -50.17 47.97 13.96
CA ILE A 374 -50.60 48.84 12.86
C ILE A 374 -49.48 48.84 11.82
N ILE A 375 -49.79 48.53 10.56
CA ILE A 375 -48.76 48.23 9.56
C ILE A 375 -49.15 48.73 8.15
N SER A 376 -48.18 49.28 7.42
CA SER A 376 -48.33 49.60 5.99
C SER A 376 -48.35 48.32 5.13
N ALA A 377 -48.97 48.37 3.96
CA ALA A 377 -49.05 47.21 3.07
C ALA A 377 -47.66 46.67 2.69
N SER A 378 -46.73 47.57 2.35
CA SER A 378 -45.33 47.27 2.00
C SER A 378 -44.58 46.58 3.14
N ALA A 379 -44.68 47.13 4.36
CA ALA A 379 -44.12 46.58 5.58
C ALA A 379 -44.63 45.18 5.88
N ARG A 380 -45.94 44.95 5.71
CA ARG A 380 -46.58 43.66 5.95
C ARG A 380 -46.02 42.59 5.03
N THR A 381 -46.01 42.84 3.73
CA THR A 381 -45.47 41.90 2.75
C THR A 381 -44.01 41.57 3.04
N HIS A 382 -43.20 42.58 3.37
CA HIS A 382 -41.79 42.39 3.70
C HIS A 382 -41.58 41.49 4.92
N LEU A 383 -42.25 41.78 6.04
CA LEU A 383 -42.12 40.99 7.27
C LEU A 383 -42.69 39.58 7.13
N GLU A 384 -43.83 39.41 6.44
CA GLU A 384 -44.39 38.09 6.17
C GLU A 384 -43.40 37.23 5.34
N ASN A 385 -42.78 37.82 4.31
CA ASN A 385 -41.77 37.15 3.50
C ASN A 385 -40.54 36.77 4.34
N LEU A 386 -40.02 37.67 5.17
CA LEU A 386 -38.90 37.38 6.07
C LEU A 386 -39.20 36.24 7.04
N CYS A 387 -40.37 36.25 7.67
CA CYS A 387 -40.75 35.17 8.58
C CYS A 387 -40.90 33.82 7.86
N ARG A 388 -41.49 33.81 6.66
CA ARG A 388 -41.60 32.58 5.86
C ARG A 388 -40.23 32.07 5.42
N LYS A 389 -39.34 32.97 5.00
CA LYS A 389 -37.95 32.68 4.66
C LYS A 389 -37.21 32.04 5.85
N ALA A 390 -37.29 32.65 7.03
CA ALA A 390 -36.67 32.11 8.25
C ALA A 390 -37.16 30.70 8.61
N LEU A 391 -38.46 30.42 8.44
CA LEU A 391 -39.03 29.09 8.69
C LEU A 391 -38.56 28.04 7.68
N LEU A 392 -38.40 28.43 6.41
CA LEU A 392 -37.88 27.56 5.35
C LEU A 392 -36.40 27.26 5.57
N GLU A 393 -35.58 28.31 5.77
CA GLU A 393 -34.15 28.20 6.01
C GLU A 393 -33.87 27.39 7.27
N SER A 394 -34.66 27.53 8.34
CA SER A 394 -34.50 26.70 9.53
C SER A 394 -34.69 25.21 9.26
N LYS A 395 -35.59 24.83 8.35
CA LYS A 395 -35.77 23.42 7.98
C LYS A 395 -34.61 22.93 7.11
N GLN A 396 -34.19 23.74 6.14
CA GLN A 396 -33.07 23.43 5.26
C GLN A 396 -31.77 23.27 6.05
N ALA A 397 -31.50 24.16 7.02
CA ALA A 397 -30.32 24.10 7.87
C ALA A 397 -30.26 22.80 8.70
N GLU A 398 -31.39 22.23 9.12
CA GLU A 398 -31.40 20.92 9.80
C GLU A 398 -31.02 19.77 8.87
N THR A 399 -31.52 19.79 7.62
CA THR A 399 -31.15 18.81 6.59
C THR A 399 -29.67 18.91 6.25
N VAL A 400 -29.16 20.11 5.96
CA VAL A 400 -27.74 20.35 5.64
C VAL A 400 -26.83 19.90 6.78
N LEU A 401 -27.17 20.23 8.03
CA LEU A 401 -26.39 19.80 9.19
C LEU A 401 -26.40 18.26 9.36
N HIS A 402 -27.51 17.59 9.03
CA HIS A 402 -27.59 16.14 9.06
C HIS A 402 -26.70 15.49 7.97
N GLU A 403 -26.79 15.98 6.74
CA GLU A 403 -25.95 15.53 5.63
C GLU A 403 -24.46 15.74 5.92
N GLN A 404 -24.09 16.89 6.48
CA GLN A 404 -22.70 17.17 6.86
C GLN A 404 -22.18 16.20 7.93
N LYS A 405 -23.02 15.84 8.92
CA LYS A 405 -22.67 14.81 9.92
C LYS A 405 -22.42 13.44 9.29
N LEU A 406 -23.24 13.05 8.31
CA LEU A 406 -23.05 11.80 7.57
C LEU A 406 -21.76 11.83 6.74
N HIS A 407 -21.48 12.96 6.08
CA HIS A 407 -20.24 13.16 5.32
C HIS A 407 -18.98 13.03 6.20
N ILE A 408 -18.96 13.68 7.36
CA ILE A 408 -17.86 13.56 8.34
C ILE A 408 -17.70 12.11 8.82
N LYS A 409 -18.81 11.40 9.07
CA LYS A 409 -18.75 9.99 9.47
C LYS A 409 -18.09 9.13 8.40
N LYS A 410 -18.38 9.36 7.11
CA LYS A 410 -17.73 8.66 6.00
C LYS A 410 -16.23 8.96 5.93
N ILE A 411 -15.83 10.23 6.07
CA ILE A 411 -14.42 10.61 6.07
C ILE A 411 -13.66 9.93 7.22
N LYS A 412 -14.23 9.94 8.44
CA LYS A 412 -13.63 9.27 9.61
C LYS A 412 -13.46 7.76 9.41
N ALA A 413 -14.46 7.09 8.84
CA ALA A 413 -14.37 5.67 8.54
C ALA A 413 -13.27 5.38 7.50
N ASN A 414 -13.12 6.23 6.48
CA ASN A 414 -12.04 6.12 5.51
C ASN A 414 -10.66 6.34 6.15
N LEU A 415 -10.53 7.33 7.03
CA LEU A 415 -9.30 7.56 7.79
C LEU A 415 -8.91 6.34 8.63
N GLU A 416 -9.87 5.74 9.32
CA GLU A 416 -9.63 4.52 10.10
C GLU A 416 -9.18 3.34 9.22
N LEU A 417 -9.80 3.18 8.04
CA LEU A 417 -9.38 2.17 7.06
C LEU A 417 -7.93 2.40 6.59
N LEU A 418 -7.56 3.65 6.28
CA LEU A 418 -6.21 4.00 5.86
C LEU A 418 -5.18 3.78 6.98
N GLN A 419 -5.50 4.12 8.23
CA GLN A 419 -4.63 3.85 9.38
C GLN A 419 -4.47 2.35 9.63
N ASN A 420 -5.52 1.55 9.46
CA ASN A 420 -5.43 0.10 9.53
C ASN A 420 -4.57 -0.48 8.40
N LYS A 421 -4.73 0.01 7.17
CA LYS A 421 -3.89 -0.38 6.01
C LYS A 421 -2.42 -0.02 6.26
N LYS A 422 -2.15 1.11 6.88
CA LYS A 422 -0.82 1.57 7.30
C LYS A 422 -0.17 0.61 8.30
N ASN A 423 -0.88 0.27 9.37
CA ASN A 423 -0.41 -0.68 10.39
C ASN A 423 -0.14 -2.07 9.80
N LYS A 424 -1.09 -2.59 9.01
CA LYS A 424 -0.96 -3.87 8.27
C LYS A 424 0.30 -3.93 7.42
N SER A 425 0.56 -2.85 6.68
CA SER A 425 1.68 -2.80 5.75
C SER A 425 3.01 -2.73 6.49
N ALA A 426 3.10 -1.95 7.57
CA ALA A 426 4.29 -1.89 8.43
C ALA A 426 4.59 -3.26 9.07
N PHE A 427 3.56 -3.92 9.61
CA PHE A 427 3.71 -5.26 10.19
C PHE A 427 4.14 -6.28 9.14
N ARG A 428 3.53 -6.26 7.94
CA ARG A 428 3.93 -7.13 6.82
C ARG A 428 5.39 -6.93 6.43
N TRP A 429 5.83 -5.68 6.28
CA TRP A 429 7.22 -5.34 5.96
C TRP A 429 8.20 -5.90 6.99
N LEU A 430 7.93 -5.69 8.29
CA LEU A 430 8.77 -6.25 9.37
C LEU A 430 8.81 -7.78 9.32
N HIS A 431 7.64 -8.42 9.27
CA HIS A 431 7.53 -9.88 9.31
C HIS A 431 8.29 -10.53 8.15
N VAL A 432 8.07 -10.05 6.93
CA VAL A 432 8.74 -10.57 5.72
C VAL A 432 10.25 -10.34 5.79
N SER A 433 10.69 -9.13 6.14
CA SER A 433 12.11 -8.78 6.14
C SER A 433 12.90 -9.56 7.20
N LEU A 434 12.34 -9.69 8.42
CA LEU A 434 12.95 -10.50 9.48
C LEU A 434 12.98 -11.98 9.10
N LYS A 435 11.93 -12.48 8.45
CA LYS A 435 11.88 -13.87 7.96
C LYS A 435 12.99 -14.09 6.92
N GLN A 436 13.14 -13.21 5.95
CA GLN A 436 14.22 -13.29 4.95
C GLN A 436 15.60 -13.28 5.59
N LEU A 437 15.83 -12.39 6.55
CA LEU A 437 17.08 -12.30 7.31
C LEU A 437 17.39 -13.60 8.05
N LEU A 438 16.38 -14.19 8.70
CA LEU A 438 16.48 -15.48 9.37
C LEU A 438 16.81 -16.63 8.41
N TYR A 439 16.21 -16.66 7.21
CA TYR A 439 16.52 -17.67 6.20
C TYR A 439 17.92 -17.50 5.60
N ARG A 440 18.38 -16.26 5.34
CA ARG A 440 19.74 -15.95 4.85
C ARG A 440 20.79 -16.53 5.79
N ASP A 441 20.63 -16.24 7.08
CA ASP A 441 21.63 -16.54 8.11
C ASP A 441 21.32 -17.84 8.86
N ARG A 442 20.40 -18.67 8.35
CA ARG A 442 19.94 -19.92 8.99
C ARG A 442 21.08 -20.86 9.39
N HIS A 443 22.15 -20.89 8.58
CA HIS A 443 23.32 -21.73 8.80
C HIS A 443 24.14 -21.29 10.04
N LEU A 444 24.07 -20.00 10.40
CA LEU A 444 24.71 -19.47 11.59
C LEU A 444 24.03 -19.96 12.88
N PHE A 445 22.81 -20.50 12.81
CA PHE A 445 22.12 -21.08 13.97
C PHE A 445 22.43 -22.55 14.21
N GLN A 446 23.29 -23.17 13.39
CA GLN A 446 23.75 -24.55 13.58
C GLN A 446 24.94 -24.58 14.56
N ILE A 447 24.90 -25.47 15.55
CA ILE A 447 26.02 -25.75 16.45
C ILE A 447 26.88 -26.84 15.78
N PRO A 448 28.22 -26.69 15.67
CA PRO A 448 29.06 -27.73 15.09
C PRO A 448 28.88 -29.05 15.85
N GLN A 449 28.75 -30.15 15.12
CA GLN A 449 28.83 -31.48 15.73
C GLN A 449 30.20 -31.61 16.38
N GLY A 450 30.24 -31.86 17.69
CA GLY A 450 31.46 -32.23 18.37
C GLY A 450 32.08 -33.43 17.65
N LYS A 451 33.37 -33.33 17.33
CA LYS A 451 34.18 -34.53 17.16
C LYS A 451 34.04 -35.30 18.46
N THR A 452 33.34 -36.43 18.43
CA THR A 452 33.53 -37.48 19.42
C THR A 452 35.02 -37.85 19.38
N GLU A 453 35.74 -37.51 20.44
CA GLU A 453 37.02 -38.15 20.77
C GLU A 453 36.79 -39.63 21.07
#